data_AF-A0A354MYA7-F1
#
_entry.id   AF-A0A354MYA7-F1
#
_cell.length_a   1.000
_cell.length_b   1.000
_cell.length_c   1.000
_cell.angle_alpha   90.00
_cell.angle_beta   90.00
_cell.angle_gamma   90.00
#
_symmetry.space_group_name_H-M   'P 1'
#
loop_
_entity.id
_entity.type
_entity.pdbx_description
1 polymer ?
#
loop_
_entity_poly.entity_id
_entity_poly.type
_entity_poly.pdbx_seq_one_letter_code
_entity_poly.pdbx_strand_id
1 'polypeptide(L)'
;MRKGAQKLDTTTLIIIAISSIAAIIFAIVIIRKILANPFSYPYFRQSFDVSNKRNVDIKNYIDEFLCDKVNWIFLQSHEEDIQRWKENARRTVRRSLLKGLRARQLYETEDDLHAYRFQALRNQKRYMQRNYVRTSYDVAVPSSTFAVSWIWLADRHAQLEKIGYAATLKDYHSTNQRRLMTRALREQIMKRDHYTCQFCGKYMPDEIGLQIDHIVPVSKGGKSVPSNLRVLCSKCNASKGAKYGELWE
;
A
#
# COMPACT_ATOMS: atom_id res chain seq x y z
N MET A 1 -77.12 -38.68 6.08
CA MET A 1 -76.56 -38.03 4.87
C MET A 1 -75.06 -37.88 5.03
N ARG A 2 -74.25 -38.82 4.48
CA ARG A 2 -72.79 -38.71 4.47
C ARG A 2 -72.38 -37.98 3.19
N LYS A 3 -71.88 -36.74 3.30
CA LYS A 3 -71.26 -36.02 2.18
C LYS A 3 -70.00 -36.81 1.78
N GLY A 4 -70.00 -37.39 0.57
CA GLY A 4 -68.84 -38.09 0.03
C GLY A 4 -67.69 -37.09 -0.18
N ALA A 5 -66.54 -37.36 0.44
CA ALA A 5 -65.33 -36.58 0.22
C ALA A 5 -64.83 -36.81 -1.21
N GLN A 6 -64.78 -35.76 -2.01
CA GLN A 6 -64.23 -35.78 -3.36
C GLN A 6 -62.72 -36.00 -3.26
N LYS A 7 -62.23 -37.16 -3.72
CA LYS A 7 -60.78 -37.46 -3.74
C LYS A 7 -60.10 -36.53 -4.74
N LEU A 8 -59.07 -35.80 -4.28
CA LEU A 8 -58.20 -35.01 -5.16
C LEU A 8 -57.48 -35.93 -6.16
N ASP A 9 -57.45 -35.49 -7.42
CA ASP A 9 -56.69 -36.11 -8.50
C ASP A 9 -55.17 -36.04 -8.21
N THR A 10 -54.43 -37.08 -8.61
CA THR A 10 -52.96 -37.18 -8.52
C THR A 10 -52.24 -35.96 -9.11
N THR A 11 -52.75 -35.37 -10.19
CA THR A 11 -52.20 -34.13 -10.77
C THR A 11 -52.29 -32.96 -9.79
N THR A 12 -53.42 -32.83 -9.09
CA THR A 12 -53.64 -31.77 -8.10
C THR A 12 -52.74 -31.97 -6.88
N LEU A 13 -52.55 -33.24 -6.45
CA LEU A 13 -51.62 -33.58 -5.38
C LEU A 13 -50.16 -33.26 -5.75
N ILE A 14 -49.76 -33.53 -7.00
CA ILE A 14 -48.41 -33.20 -7.51
C ILE A 14 -48.19 -31.68 -7.56
N ILE A 15 -49.17 -30.91 -8.06
CA ILE A 15 -49.08 -29.44 -8.13
C ILE A 15 -48.97 -28.83 -6.72
N ILE A 16 -49.77 -29.31 -5.76
CA ILE A 16 -49.68 -28.88 -4.36
C ILE A 16 -48.30 -29.21 -3.79
N ALA A 17 -47.77 -30.41 -4.04
CA ALA A 17 -46.45 -30.82 -3.56
C ALA A 17 -45.32 -29.94 -4.14
N ILE A 18 -45.32 -29.69 -5.46
CA ILE A 18 -44.33 -28.82 -6.12
C ILE A 18 -44.43 -27.38 -5.58
N SER A 19 -45.64 -26.84 -5.45
CA SER A 19 -45.85 -25.48 -4.93
C SER A 19 -45.38 -25.36 -3.48
N SER A 20 -45.60 -26.39 -2.67
CA SER A 20 -45.13 -26.45 -1.28
C SER A 20 -43.60 -26.50 -1.21
N ILE A 21 -42.96 -27.32 -2.05
CA ILE A 21 -41.49 -27.39 -2.15
C ILE A 21 -40.92 -26.04 -2.59
N ALA A 22 -41.51 -25.41 -3.60
CA ALA A 22 -41.09 -24.09 -4.07
C ALA A 22 -41.21 -23.02 -2.97
N ALA A 23 -42.30 -23.03 -2.19
CA ALA A 23 -42.49 -22.13 -1.06
C ALA A 23 -41.45 -22.36 0.05
N ILE A 24 -41.10 -23.62 0.35
CA ILE A 24 -40.06 -23.96 1.32
C ILE A 24 -38.69 -23.47 0.85
N ILE A 25 -38.33 -23.72 -0.41
CA ILE A 25 -37.07 -23.23 -1.00
C ILE A 25 -37.01 -21.70 -0.93
N PHE A 26 -38.12 -21.03 -1.28
CA PHE A 26 -38.23 -19.59 -1.19
C PHE A 26 -38.02 -19.09 0.25
N ALA A 27 -38.67 -19.71 1.23
CA ALA A 27 -38.49 -19.39 2.64
C ALA A 27 -37.03 -19.59 3.10
N ILE A 28 -36.37 -20.67 2.69
CA ILE A 28 -34.95 -20.93 2.99
C ILE A 28 -34.05 -19.84 2.40
N VAL A 29 -34.29 -19.43 1.15
CA VAL A 29 -33.52 -18.34 0.51
C VAL A 29 -33.72 -17.02 1.25
N ILE A 30 -34.95 -16.70 1.65
CA ILE A 30 -35.26 -15.50 2.44
C ILE A 30 -34.56 -15.55 3.80
N ILE A 31 -34.66 -16.66 4.52
CA ILE A 31 -33.97 -16.86 5.81
C ILE A 31 -32.46 -16.71 5.64
N ARG A 32 -31.86 -17.31 4.60
CA ARG A 32 -30.43 -17.15 4.31
C ARG A 32 -30.04 -15.69 4.08
N LYS A 33 -30.84 -14.93 3.32
CA LYS A 33 -30.59 -13.50 3.11
C LYS A 33 -30.74 -12.69 4.40
N ILE A 34 -31.72 -13.02 5.25
CA ILE A 34 -31.92 -12.36 6.54
C ILE A 34 -30.73 -12.64 7.46
N LEU A 35 -30.24 -13.88 7.50
CA LEU A 35 -29.14 -14.28 8.38
C LEU A 35 -27.75 -13.91 7.84
N ALA A 36 -27.59 -13.68 6.53
CA ALA A 36 -26.33 -13.28 5.92
C ALA A 36 -25.75 -12.01 6.58
N ASN A 37 -24.42 -11.96 6.72
CA ASN A 37 -23.74 -10.79 7.25
C ASN A 37 -23.85 -9.63 6.24
N PRO A 38 -24.45 -8.49 6.59
CA PRO A 38 -24.61 -7.36 5.69
C PRO A 38 -23.39 -6.43 5.70
N PHE A 39 -22.44 -6.66 6.62
CA PHE A 39 -21.28 -5.82 6.81
C PHE A 39 -20.10 -6.35 5.98
N SER A 40 -19.41 -5.42 5.34
CA SER A 40 -18.14 -5.67 4.66
C SER A 40 -17.21 -4.52 5.01
N TYR A 41 -16.08 -4.82 5.64
CA TYR A 41 -15.15 -3.81 6.10
C TYR A 41 -14.47 -3.12 4.90
N PRO A 42 -14.43 -1.77 4.85
CA PRO A 42 -13.86 -1.04 3.73
C PRO A 42 -12.33 -0.98 3.84
N TYR A 43 -11.65 -2.04 3.39
CA TYR A 43 -10.18 -2.09 3.40
C TYR A 43 -9.56 -1.19 2.33
N PHE A 44 -8.53 -0.42 2.70
CA PHE A 44 -7.63 0.21 1.76
C PHE A 44 -6.67 -0.84 1.19
N ARG A 45 -6.40 -0.78 -0.12
CA ARG A 45 -5.48 -1.71 -0.79
C ARG A 45 -4.56 -0.96 -1.73
N GLN A 46 -3.25 -1.13 -1.52
CA GLN A 46 -2.22 -0.61 -2.40
C GLN A 46 -1.22 -1.70 -2.75
N SER A 47 -0.85 -1.76 -4.02
CA SER A 47 0.11 -2.74 -4.53
C SER A 47 1.34 -2.05 -5.11
N PHE A 48 2.51 -2.65 -4.93
CA PHE A 48 3.78 -2.17 -5.45
C PHE A 48 4.40 -3.23 -6.37
N ASP A 49 4.77 -2.87 -7.59
CA ASP A 49 5.54 -3.78 -8.47
C ASP A 49 6.99 -3.85 -8.00
N VAL A 50 7.43 -5.05 -7.63
CA VAL A 50 8.78 -5.32 -7.14
C VAL A 50 9.52 -6.38 -7.97
N SER A 51 9.05 -6.63 -9.19
CA SER A 51 9.54 -7.69 -10.07
C SER A 51 11.06 -7.63 -10.30
N ASN A 52 11.58 -6.42 -10.53
CA ASN A 52 13.00 -6.18 -10.84
C ASN A 52 13.87 -5.92 -9.60
N LYS A 53 13.38 -6.26 -8.40
CA LYS A 53 14.02 -5.89 -7.12
C LYS A 53 14.30 -7.13 -6.27
N ARG A 54 15.52 -7.22 -5.73
CA ARG A 54 15.95 -8.27 -4.78
C ARG A 54 15.82 -7.77 -3.35
N ASN A 55 15.62 -8.67 -2.38
CA ASN A 55 15.55 -8.37 -0.94
C ASN A 55 14.61 -7.20 -0.61
N VAL A 56 13.40 -7.26 -1.17
CA VAL A 56 12.38 -6.21 -1.07
C VAL A 56 11.92 -6.06 0.37
N ASP A 57 12.03 -4.84 0.88
CA ASP A 57 11.43 -4.43 2.15
C ASP A 57 10.22 -3.56 1.83
N ILE A 58 9.02 -4.12 1.98
CA ILE A 58 7.77 -3.42 1.61
C ILE A 58 7.57 -2.11 2.39
N LYS A 59 8.18 -1.99 3.58
CA LYS A 59 8.08 -0.76 4.39
C LYS A 59 8.74 0.44 3.69
N ASN A 60 9.79 0.24 2.89
CA ASN A 60 10.40 1.30 2.11
C ASN A 60 9.43 1.85 1.04
N TYR A 61 8.66 0.96 0.40
CA TYR A 61 7.65 1.37 -0.58
C TYR A 61 6.50 2.10 0.08
N ILE A 62 6.13 1.70 1.29
CA ILE A 62 5.14 2.43 2.10
C ILE A 62 5.68 3.80 2.47
N ASP A 63 6.96 3.92 2.85
CA ASP A 63 7.58 5.23 3.14
C ASP A 63 7.55 6.14 1.91
N GLU A 64 7.98 5.62 0.75
CA GLU A 64 7.91 6.35 -0.53
C GLU A 64 6.48 6.78 -0.88
N PHE A 65 5.50 5.89 -0.64
CA PHE A 65 4.08 6.19 -0.84
C PHE A 65 3.60 7.30 0.10
N LEU A 66 4.00 7.27 1.36
CA LEU A 66 3.63 8.25 2.38
C LEU A 66 4.31 9.61 2.20
N CYS A 67 5.50 9.67 1.59
CA CYS A 67 6.18 10.93 1.27
C CYS A 67 5.46 11.74 0.19
N ASP A 68 4.57 11.11 -0.59
CA ASP A 68 3.75 11.81 -1.58
C ASP A 68 2.50 12.42 -0.91
N LYS A 69 2.37 13.74 -1.03
CA LYS A 69 1.28 14.51 -0.41
C LYS A 69 -0.10 14.08 -0.90
N VAL A 70 -0.24 13.70 -2.17
CA VAL A 70 -1.52 13.29 -2.76
C VAL A 70 -1.94 11.94 -2.19
N ASN A 71 -1.00 10.99 -2.09
CA ASN A 71 -1.23 9.70 -1.47
C ASN A 71 -1.63 9.83 0.00
N TRP A 72 -1.00 10.75 0.74
CA TRP A 72 -1.39 11.03 2.14
C TRP A 72 -2.83 11.54 2.26
N ILE A 73 -3.24 12.47 1.39
CA ILE A 73 -4.62 12.97 1.35
C ILE A 73 -5.60 11.83 1.05
N PHE A 74 -5.27 10.91 0.14
CA PHE A 74 -6.10 9.74 -0.13
C PHE A 74 -6.27 8.83 1.08
N LEU A 75 -5.20 8.61 1.87
CA LEU A 75 -5.29 7.81 3.09
C LEU A 75 -6.17 8.47 4.16
N GLN A 76 -6.08 9.80 4.30
CA GLN A 76 -6.94 10.58 5.21
C GLN A 76 -8.42 10.47 4.79
N SER A 77 -8.71 10.68 3.51
CA SER A 77 -10.07 10.53 2.97
C SER A 77 -10.62 9.12 3.20
N HIS A 78 -9.76 8.10 3.08
CA HIS A 78 -10.19 6.72 3.33
C HIS A 78 -10.45 6.44 4.81
N GLU A 79 -9.71 7.06 5.74
CA GLU A 79 -10.03 6.97 7.17
C GLU A 79 -11.41 7.57 7.45
N GLU A 80 -11.75 8.71 6.83
CA GLU A 80 -13.09 9.29 6.94
C GLU A 80 -14.18 8.35 6.40
N ASP A 81 -13.92 7.64 5.31
CA ASP A 81 -14.82 6.62 4.76
C ASP A 81 -15.02 5.44 5.72
N ILE A 82 -13.96 4.98 6.37
CA ILE A 82 -14.03 3.94 7.43
C ILE A 82 -14.94 4.43 8.57
N GLN A 83 -14.75 5.66 9.06
CA GLN A 83 -15.57 6.20 10.14
C GLN A 83 -17.04 6.34 9.75
N ARG A 84 -17.30 6.81 8.52
CA ARG A 84 -18.67 6.89 7.96
C ARG A 84 -19.31 5.52 7.83
N TRP A 85 -18.54 4.52 7.39
CA TRP A 85 -19.00 3.14 7.33
C TRP A 85 -19.36 2.60 8.72
N LYS A 86 -18.52 2.84 9.74
CA LYS A 86 -18.78 2.42 11.13
C LYS A 86 -20.07 3.04 11.67
N GLU A 87 -20.28 4.33 11.42
CA GLU A 87 -21.51 5.00 11.85
C GLU A 87 -22.75 4.39 11.18
N ASN A 88 -22.68 4.19 9.87
CA ASN A 88 -23.75 3.55 9.09
C ASN A 88 -24.01 2.12 9.57
N ALA A 89 -22.96 1.35 9.85
CA ALA A 89 -23.07 -0.02 10.34
C ALA A 89 -23.75 -0.09 11.72
N ARG A 90 -23.34 0.78 12.65
CA ARG A 90 -24.00 0.92 13.96
C ARG A 90 -25.46 1.34 13.82
N ARG A 91 -25.79 2.22 12.87
CA ARG A 91 -27.18 2.59 12.56
C ARG A 91 -27.99 1.40 12.06
N THR A 92 -27.40 0.56 11.21
CA THR A 92 -28.01 -0.70 10.73
C THR A 92 -28.28 -1.66 11.89
N VAL A 93 -27.35 -1.82 12.84
CA VAL A 93 -27.57 -2.62 14.05
C VAL A 93 -28.75 -2.07 14.86
N ARG A 94 -28.78 -0.76 15.14
CA ARG A 94 -29.84 -0.12 15.95
C ARG A 94 -31.24 -0.29 15.34
N ARG A 95 -31.35 -0.19 14.01
CA ARG A 95 -32.62 -0.31 13.26
C ARG A 95 -33.04 -1.76 13.01
N SER A 96 -32.16 -2.74 13.24
CA SER A 96 -32.48 -4.14 12.96
C SER A 96 -33.43 -4.74 14.00
N LEU A 97 -34.32 -5.63 13.55
CA LEU A 97 -35.10 -6.50 14.44
C LEU A 97 -34.22 -7.60 15.08
N LEU A 98 -33.10 -7.97 14.44
CA LEU A 98 -32.16 -9.00 14.89
C LEU A 98 -30.90 -8.37 15.51
N LYS A 99 -31.09 -7.45 16.47
CA LYS A 99 -30.00 -6.61 17.02
C LYS A 99 -28.79 -7.42 17.48
N GLY A 100 -28.99 -8.50 18.23
CA GLY A 100 -27.91 -9.34 18.76
C GLY A 100 -27.07 -9.99 17.64
N LEU A 101 -27.72 -10.55 16.63
CA LEU A 101 -27.04 -11.12 15.46
C LEU A 101 -26.25 -10.04 14.71
N ARG A 102 -26.86 -8.88 14.45
CA ARG A 102 -26.19 -7.79 13.71
C ARG A 102 -25.02 -7.20 14.50
N ALA A 103 -25.15 -7.04 15.82
CA ALA A 103 -24.06 -6.57 16.66
C ALA A 103 -22.85 -7.51 16.61
N ARG A 104 -23.09 -8.83 16.71
CA ARG A 104 -22.04 -9.84 16.59
C ARG A 104 -21.39 -9.83 15.21
N GLN A 105 -22.18 -9.78 14.14
CA GLN A 105 -21.67 -9.72 12.76
C GLN A 105 -20.82 -8.47 12.53
N LEU A 106 -21.24 -7.32 13.06
CA LEU A 106 -20.45 -6.09 12.98
C LEU A 106 -19.11 -6.26 13.72
N TYR A 107 -19.14 -6.75 14.95
CA TYR A 107 -17.93 -7.01 15.73
C TYR A 107 -16.96 -7.96 15.01
N GLU A 108 -17.46 -9.03 14.39
CA GLU A 108 -16.64 -9.97 13.61
C GLU A 108 -16.10 -9.36 12.30
N THR A 109 -16.68 -8.26 11.83
CA THR A 109 -16.29 -7.59 10.59
C THR A 109 -15.33 -6.42 10.81
N GLU A 110 -15.38 -5.75 11.96
CA GLU A 110 -14.47 -4.65 12.29
C GLU A 110 -13.02 -5.15 12.38
N ASP A 111 -12.12 -4.55 11.58
CA ASP A 111 -10.71 -4.98 11.45
C ASP A 111 -9.77 -3.76 11.36
N ASP A 112 -9.91 -2.83 12.29
CA ASP A 112 -9.15 -1.57 12.35
C ASP A 112 -7.63 -1.77 12.34
N LEU A 113 -7.17 -2.89 12.92
CA LEU A 113 -5.75 -3.23 13.01
C LEU A 113 -5.12 -3.55 11.65
N HIS A 114 -5.93 -3.94 10.66
CA HIS A 114 -5.48 -4.34 9.32
C HIS A 114 -6.27 -3.62 8.21
N ALA A 115 -6.82 -2.46 8.54
CA ALA A 115 -7.63 -1.64 7.64
C ALA A 115 -6.88 -1.26 6.36
N TYR A 116 -5.57 -1.07 6.44
CA TYR A 116 -4.72 -0.68 5.31
C TYR A 116 -3.81 -1.82 4.90
N ARG A 117 -3.99 -2.32 3.68
CA ARG A 117 -3.33 -3.53 3.19
C ARG A 117 -2.42 -3.22 2.01
N PHE A 118 -1.12 -3.35 2.23
CA PHE A 118 -0.09 -3.14 1.22
C PHE A 118 0.43 -4.47 0.70
N GLN A 119 0.65 -4.59 -0.61
CA GLN A 119 1.13 -5.82 -1.24
C GLN A 119 2.31 -5.56 -2.17
N ALA A 120 3.35 -6.38 -2.06
CA ALA A 120 4.44 -6.38 -3.02
C ALA A 120 4.14 -7.45 -4.09
N LEU A 121 3.92 -7.02 -5.34
CA LEU A 121 3.62 -7.90 -6.47
C LEU A 121 4.88 -8.21 -7.27
N ARG A 122 5.06 -9.49 -7.65
CA ARG A 122 6.11 -9.93 -8.57
C ARG A 122 5.47 -10.53 -9.81
N ASN A 123 5.88 -10.04 -10.97
CA ASN A 123 5.53 -10.62 -12.25
C ASN A 123 6.30 -11.92 -12.45
N GLN A 124 5.55 -13.00 -12.67
CA GLN A 124 6.08 -14.31 -13.00
C GLN A 124 5.67 -14.68 -14.41
N LYS A 125 6.63 -15.10 -15.23
CA LYS A 125 6.35 -15.73 -16.52
C LYS A 125 5.68 -17.08 -16.28
N ARG A 126 4.43 -17.19 -16.71
CA ARG A 126 3.67 -18.43 -16.84
C ARG A 126 3.65 -18.87 -18.29
N TYR A 127 3.33 -20.13 -18.52
CA TYR A 127 3.33 -20.71 -19.85
C TYR A 127 2.06 -21.54 -20.04
N MET A 128 1.40 -21.34 -21.18
CA MET A 128 0.27 -22.14 -21.62
C MET A 128 0.70 -22.95 -22.84
N GLN A 129 0.38 -24.25 -22.88
CA GLN A 129 0.64 -25.13 -24.01
C GLN A 129 -0.68 -25.50 -24.70
N ARG A 130 -0.79 -25.28 -26.02
CA ARG A 130 -1.91 -25.73 -26.86
C ARG A 130 -1.38 -26.19 -28.22
N ASN A 131 -1.78 -27.36 -28.69
CA ASN A 131 -1.32 -27.93 -29.96
C ASN A 131 0.21 -27.86 -30.14
N TYR A 132 0.96 -28.22 -29.10
CA TYR A 132 2.44 -28.14 -29.05
C TYR A 132 3.04 -26.73 -29.16
N VAL A 133 2.23 -25.68 -29.20
CA VAL A 133 2.68 -24.29 -29.12
C VAL A 133 2.68 -23.82 -27.67
N ARG A 134 3.86 -23.40 -27.18
CA ARG A 134 4.05 -22.82 -25.85
C ARG A 134 3.99 -21.30 -25.93
N THR A 135 3.00 -20.70 -25.30
CA THR A 135 2.85 -19.24 -25.21
C THR A 135 3.16 -18.78 -23.79
N SER A 136 4.07 -17.81 -23.63
CA SER A 136 4.33 -17.20 -22.32
C SER A 136 3.37 -16.05 -22.04
N TYR A 137 2.96 -15.88 -20.78
CA TYR A 137 2.20 -14.73 -20.31
C TYR A 137 2.69 -14.35 -18.90
N ASP A 138 2.57 -13.08 -18.54
CA ASP A 138 3.01 -12.59 -17.23
C ASP A 138 1.82 -12.56 -16.25
N VAL A 139 2.05 -13.00 -15.02
CA VAL A 139 1.06 -12.95 -13.93
C VAL A 139 1.69 -12.25 -12.74
N ALA A 140 1.04 -11.19 -12.26
CA ALA A 140 1.39 -10.53 -11.01
C ALA A 140 0.96 -11.40 -9.83
N VAL A 141 1.93 -11.86 -9.04
CA VAL A 141 1.70 -12.71 -7.86
C VAL A 141 2.14 -11.95 -6.60
N PRO A 142 1.30 -11.89 -5.54
CA PRO A 142 1.71 -11.33 -4.26
C PRO A 142 2.91 -12.09 -3.69
N SER A 143 3.99 -11.37 -3.41
CA SER A 143 5.22 -11.90 -2.80
C SER A 143 5.28 -11.64 -1.31
N SER A 144 4.69 -10.53 -0.84
CA SER A 144 4.48 -10.23 0.57
C SER A 144 3.25 -9.33 0.74
N THR A 145 2.62 -9.41 1.91
CA THR A 145 1.53 -8.53 2.32
C THR A 145 1.89 -7.91 3.67
N PHE A 146 1.53 -6.65 3.85
CA PHE A 146 1.73 -5.91 5.09
C PHE A 146 0.47 -5.12 5.40
N ALA A 147 -0.23 -5.50 6.46
CA ALA A 147 -1.48 -4.89 6.87
C ALA A 147 -1.30 -4.14 8.19
N VAL A 148 -1.86 -2.94 8.27
CA VAL A 148 -1.62 -2.00 9.37
C VAL A 148 -2.88 -1.19 9.71
N SER A 149 -2.85 -0.57 10.88
CA SER A 149 -3.87 0.37 11.35
C SER A 149 -3.60 1.80 10.88
N TRP A 150 -4.61 2.66 10.98
CA TRP A 150 -4.46 4.10 10.77
C TRP A 150 -3.37 4.70 11.68
N ILE A 151 -3.35 4.32 12.95
CA ILE A 151 -2.38 4.81 13.94
C ILE A 151 -0.95 4.53 13.49
N TRP A 152 -0.69 3.33 12.94
CA TRP A 152 0.62 2.97 12.42
C TRP A 152 1.03 3.86 11.24
N LEU A 153 0.10 4.15 10.31
CA LEU A 153 0.38 5.04 9.18
C LEU A 153 0.64 6.48 9.62
N ALA A 154 -0.18 6.99 10.53
CA ALA A 154 -0.05 8.34 11.06
C ALA A 154 1.27 8.54 11.82
N ASP A 155 1.65 7.60 12.69
CA ASP A 155 2.93 7.64 13.39
C ASP A 155 4.10 7.58 12.41
N ARG A 156 4.03 6.70 11.41
CA ARG A 156 5.08 6.56 10.41
C ARG A 156 5.20 7.80 9.52
N HIS A 157 4.10 8.41 9.11
CA HIS A 157 4.08 9.68 8.39
C HIS A 157 4.70 10.80 9.22
N ALA A 158 4.38 10.90 10.53
CA ALA A 158 4.99 11.87 11.44
C ALA A 158 6.51 11.67 11.58
N GLN A 159 7.00 10.43 11.55
CA GLN A 159 8.44 10.16 11.53
C GLN A 159 9.10 10.63 10.22
N LEU A 160 8.43 10.44 9.08
CA LEU A 160 8.92 10.94 7.77
C LEU A 160 8.92 12.47 7.72
N GLU A 161 7.91 13.11 8.30
CA GLU A 161 7.83 14.57 8.42
C GLU A 161 9.00 15.15 9.21
N LYS A 162 9.38 14.51 10.33
CA LYS A 162 10.55 14.94 11.14
C LYS A 162 11.86 14.95 10.36
N ILE A 163 11.98 14.13 9.32
CA ILE A 163 13.15 14.10 8.44
C ILE A 163 12.92 14.87 7.13
N GLY A 164 11.85 15.67 7.05
CA GLY A 164 11.49 16.49 5.90
C GLY A 164 11.17 15.68 4.65
N TYR A 165 10.67 14.45 4.80
CA TYR A 165 10.40 13.52 3.70
C TYR A 165 11.62 13.25 2.81
N ALA A 166 12.83 13.43 3.33
CA ALA A 166 14.06 13.44 2.53
C ALA A 166 14.47 12.05 2.00
N ALA A 167 14.03 10.97 2.66
CA ALA A 167 14.29 9.58 2.29
C ALA A 167 13.33 8.64 3.05
N THR A 168 13.42 7.33 2.78
CA THR A 168 12.79 6.31 3.65
C THR A 168 13.41 6.33 5.05
N LEU A 169 12.66 5.89 6.07
CA LEU A 169 13.17 5.87 7.45
C LEU A 169 14.39 4.95 7.57
N LYS A 170 14.36 3.81 6.86
CA LYS A 170 15.46 2.86 6.82
C LYS A 170 16.74 3.48 6.28
N ASP A 171 16.64 4.21 5.18
CA ASP A 171 17.79 4.84 4.53
C ASP A 171 18.31 6.02 5.36
N TYR A 172 17.41 6.83 5.92
CA TYR A 172 17.78 7.95 6.78
C TYR A 172 18.55 7.51 8.03
N HIS A 173 18.16 6.39 8.65
CA HIS A 173 18.81 5.84 9.83
C HIS A 173 19.91 4.81 9.53
N SER A 174 20.24 4.57 8.27
CA SER A 174 21.33 3.66 7.89
C SER A 174 22.67 4.14 8.45
N THR A 175 23.43 3.21 9.05
CA THR A 175 24.80 3.49 9.51
C THR A 175 25.78 3.63 8.34
N ASN A 176 25.49 2.99 7.21
CA ASN A 176 26.32 3.04 6.00
C ASN A 176 25.72 4.01 4.96
N GLN A 177 25.73 5.31 5.29
CA GLN A 177 25.22 6.36 4.41
C GLN A 177 25.91 6.37 3.04
N ARG A 178 27.21 6.07 2.97
CA ARG A 178 27.95 6.06 1.69
C ARG A 178 27.40 5.01 0.71
N ARG A 179 26.94 3.86 1.20
CA ARG A 179 26.33 2.81 0.36
C ARG A 179 25.01 3.25 -0.28
N LEU A 180 24.32 4.22 0.30
CA LEU A 180 23.07 4.77 -0.24
C LEU A 180 23.30 5.72 -1.43
N MET A 181 24.55 6.08 -1.72
CA MET A 181 24.94 6.88 -2.88
C MET A 181 24.84 6.05 -4.18
N THR A 182 23.62 5.70 -4.57
CA THR A 182 23.35 4.91 -5.78
C THR A 182 23.69 5.68 -7.04
N ARG A 183 23.88 4.97 -8.16
CA ARG A 183 24.07 5.60 -9.48
C ARG A 183 22.93 6.57 -9.83
N ALA A 184 21.68 6.15 -9.58
CA ALA A 184 20.51 7.00 -9.83
C ALA A 184 20.53 8.28 -8.98
N LEU A 185 20.87 8.19 -7.70
CA LEU A 185 21.01 9.37 -6.84
C LEU A 185 22.13 10.28 -7.33
N ARG A 186 23.29 9.74 -7.71
CA ARG A 186 24.39 10.52 -8.29
C ARG A 186 23.93 11.26 -9.55
N GLU A 187 23.29 10.56 -10.48
CA GLU A 187 22.74 11.14 -11.71
C GLU A 187 21.71 12.25 -11.42
N GLN A 188 20.85 12.06 -10.43
CA GLN A 188 19.90 13.10 -9.98
C GLN A 188 20.64 14.36 -9.52
N ILE A 189 21.66 14.23 -8.67
CA ILE A 189 22.43 15.39 -8.17
C ILE A 189 23.21 16.04 -9.30
N MET A 190 23.84 15.27 -10.19
CA MET A 190 24.55 15.81 -11.37
C MET A 190 23.64 16.65 -12.25
N LYS A 191 22.43 16.14 -12.56
CA LYS A 191 21.45 16.86 -13.37
C LYS A 191 20.92 18.11 -12.67
N ARG A 192 20.59 18.01 -11.38
CA ARG A 192 20.12 19.14 -10.57
C ARG A 192 21.15 20.27 -10.55
N ASP A 193 22.42 19.93 -10.38
CA ASP A 193 23.52 20.89 -10.28
C ASP A 193 24.11 21.26 -11.65
N HIS A 194 23.44 20.89 -12.75
CA HIS A 194 23.88 21.14 -14.12
C HIS A 194 25.35 20.76 -14.37
N TYR A 195 25.79 19.62 -13.83
CA TYR A 195 27.17 19.12 -13.94
C TYR A 195 28.24 20.16 -13.52
N THR A 196 27.88 21.09 -12.64
CA THR A 196 28.71 22.24 -12.27
C THR A 196 29.12 22.15 -10.80
N CYS A 197 30.39 22.39 -10.52
CA CYS A 197 30.91 22.48 -9.16
C CYS A 197 30.16 23.59 -8.39
N GLN A 198 29.44 23.21 -7.34
CA GLN A 198 28.64 24.13 -6.52
C GLN A 198 29.48 25.03 -5.60
N PHE A 199 30.81 24.91 -5.67
CA PHE A 199 31.73 25.78 -4.92
C PHE A 199 32.44 26.78 -5.83
N CYS A 200 33.13 26.30 -6.88
CA CYS A 200 33.92 27.17 -7.76
C CYS A 200 33.30 27.47 -9.13
N GLY A 201 32.11 26.93 -9.43
CA GLY A 201 31.43 27.15 -10.71
C GLY A 201 32.02 26.40 -11.92
N LYS A 202 33.02 25.53 -11.73
CA LYS A 202 33.58 24.72 -12.84
C LYS A 202 32.53 23.77 -13.43
N TYR A 203 32.20 23.95 -14.71
CA TYR A 203 31.35 23.05 -15.50
C TYR A 203 32.12 21.79 -15.96
N MET A 204 31.52 20.60 -15.80
CA MET A 204 32.14 19.29 -16.07
C MET A 204 31.13 18.31 -16.72
N PRO A 205 30.65 18.59 -17.94
CA PRO A 205 29.59 17.79 -18.60
C PRO A 205 30.03 16.38 -19.00
N ASP A 206 31.34 16.16 -19.14
CA ASP A 206 31.97 14.87 -19.42
C ASP A 206 32.20 14.04 -18.13
N GLU A 207 31.78 14.56 -16.98
CA GLU A 207 31.94 13.97 -15.64
C GLU A 207 33.41 13.83 -15.19
N ILE A 208 34.38 14.33 -15.96
CA ILE A 208 35.81 14.18 -15.65
C ILE A 208 36.19 15.06 -14.46
N GLY A 209 36.53 14.40 -13.35
CA GLY A 209 36.84 15.07 -12.09
C GLY A 209 35.61 15.57 -11.32
N LEU A 210 34.40 15.18 -11.73
CA LEU A 210 33.15 15.48 -11.04
C LEU A 210 32.96 14.49 -9.86
N GLN A 211 32.69 15.02 -8.67
CA GLN A 211 32.42 14.23 -7.47
C GLN A 211 31.12 14.67 -6.81
N ILE A 212 30.36 13.70 -6.29
CA ILE A 212 29.20 13.98 -5.43
C ILE A 212 29.70 13.98 -3.98
N ASP A 213 29.65 15.16 -3.37
CA ASP A 213 30.10 15.43 -2.02
C ASP A 213 28.92 15.57 -1.06
N HIS A 214 29.14 15.18 0.19
CA HIS A 214 28.21 15.47 1.28
C HIS A 214 28.55 16.83 1.90
N ILE A 215 27.60 17.76 1.89
CA ILE A 215 27.74 19.11 2.47
C ILE A 215 28.18 18.99 3.93
N VAL A 216 27.38 18.30 4.74
CA VAL A 216 27.79 17.77 6.05
C VAL A 216 28.38 16.38 5.82
N PRO A 217 29.66 16.13 6.16
CA PRO A 217 30.30 14.82 6.00
C PRO A 217 29.57 13.71 6.76
N VAL A 218 29.60 12.49 6.19
CA VAL A 218 29.03 11.30 6.86
C VAL A 218 29.63 11.07 8.25
N SER A 219 30.93 11.34 8.44
CA SER A 219 31.61 11.24 9.75
C SER A 219 31.10 12.23 10.80
N LYS A 220 30.30 13.22 10.39
CA LYS A 220 29.66 14.22 11.25
C LYS A 220 28.14 14.08 11.28
N GLY A 221 27.61 12.93 10.84
CA GLY A 221 26.17 12.64 10.84
C GLY A 221 25.44 12.99 9.55
N GLY A 222 26.16 13.46 8.52
CA GLY A 222 25.59 13.79 7.22
C GLY A 222 24.89 12.61 6.54
N LYS A 223 23.72 12.88 5.98
CA LYS A 223 22.87 11.90 5.32
C LYS A 223 23.07 11.91 3.80
N SER A 224 22.90 10.77 3.14
CA SER A 224 22.91 10.65 1.68
C SER A 224 21.54 11.00 1.10
N VAL A 225 21.09 12.22 1.36
CA VAL A 225 19.83 12.79 0.87
C VAL A 225 20.11 13.99 -0.03
N PRO A 226 19.29 14.28 -1.04
CA PRO A 226 19.59 15.35 -2.00
C PRO A 226 19.94 16.70 -1.38
N SER A 227 19.26 17.10 -0.29
CA SER A 227 19.51 18.36 0.41
C SER A 227 20.90 18.45 1.06
N ASN A 228 21.57 17.32 1.33
CA ASN A 228 22.91 17.27 1.88
C ASN A 228 23.97 16.86 0.83
N LEU A 229 23.60 16.78 -0.45
CA LEU A 229 24.50 16.39 -1.53
C LEU A 229 24.69 17.54 -2.51
N ARG A 230 25.87 17.60 -3.12
CA ARG A 230 26.20 18.55 -4.19
C ARG A 230 27.29 18.02 -5.10
N VAL A 231 27.38 18.59 -6.30
CA VAL A 231 28.51 18.41 -7.20
C VAL A 231 29.69 19.27 -6.75
N LEU A 232 30.89 18.67 -6.67
CA LEU A 232 32.17 19.37 -6.54
C LEU A 232 33.15 18.89 -7.61
N CYS A 233 34.08 19.76 -8.03
CA CYS A 233 35.25 19.32 -8.78
C CYS A 233 36.27 18.66 -7.85
N SER A 234 37.12 17.80 -8.41
CA SER A 234 38.15 17.06 -7.66
C SER A 234 39.04 17.97 -6.80
N LYS A 235 39.41 19.16 -7.28
CA LYS A 235 40.20 20.14 -6.53
C LYS A 235 39.45 20.66 -5.30
N CYS A 236 38.19 21.08 -5.47
CA CYS A 236 37.37 21.57 -4.36
C CYS A 236 37.06 20.46 -3.36
N ASN A 237 36.71 19.26 -3.83
CA ASN A 237 36.43 18.13 -2.95
C ASN A 237 37.67 17.71 -2.13
N ALA A 238 38.86 17.72 -2.75
CA ALA A 238 40.11 17.46 -2.05
C ALA A 238 40.42 18.55 -1.00
N SER A 239 40.21 19.82 -1.34
CA SER A 239 40.36 20.95 -0.39
C SER A 239 39.38 20.86 0.79
N LYS A 240 38.16 20.37 0.56
CA LYS A 240 37.16 20.15 1.60
C LYS A 240 37.59 19.11 2.62
N GLY A 241 37.92 17.92 2.15
CA GLY A 241 38.09 16.76 3.01
C GLY A 241 36.86 16.57 3.94
N ALA A 242 37.10 16.61 5.25
CA ALA A 242 36.06 16.44 6.27
C ALA A 242 35.56 17.77 6.89
N LYS A 243 35.93 18.92 6.32
CA LYS A 243 35.48 20.25 6.78
C LYS A 243 34.05 20.54 6.27
N TYR A 244 33.30 21.35 7.01
CA TYR A 244 31.93 21.78 6.69
C TYR A 244 31.58 23.07 7.43
N GLY A 245 30.55 23.80 6.96
CA GLY A 245 30.17 25.11 7.49
C GLY A 245 31.31 26.13 7.35
N GLU A 246 31.46 27.00 8.34
CA GLU A 246 32.48 28.06 8.39
C GLU A 246 33.94 27.55 8.24
N LEU A 247 34.19 26.26 8.45
CA LEU A 247 35.52 25.68 8.29
C LEU A 247 35.92 25.47 6.81
N TRP A 248 35.00 25.66 5.86
CA TRP A 248 35.27 25.42 4.44
C TRP A 248 34.56 26.34 3.44
N GLU A 249 33.56 27.09 3.88
CA GLU A 249 32.93 28.16 3.09
C GLU A 249 33.88 29.36 2.94
#